data_AF-A0A3M1Q6A3-F1
#
_entry.id   AF-A0A3M1Q6A3-F1
#
_cell.length_a   1.000
_cell.length_b   1.000
_cell.length_c   1.000
_cell.angle_alpha   90.00
_cell.angle_beta   90.00
_cell.angle_gamma   90.00
#
_symmetry.space_group_name_H-M   'P 1'
#
loop_
_entity.id
_entity.type
_entity.pdbx_description
1 polymer ?
#
loop_
_entity_poly.entity_id
_entity_poly.type
_entity_poly.pdbx_seq_one_letter_code
_entity_poly.pdbx_strand_id
1 'polypeptide(L)'
;KAAVAIRDHLDLLERHRDDELRDALDVDETELVRILEVIRHLDPRPGEKYNSKEPTYITPDVYVIKDGDDYRVLLNEDGLPRLRVSPAYVRMLERAARGEESDRSAREFARDKVRSAMRLIRSLEERQRTIYKVAQSIVKFQREFLERGIEAIRPLVLRDVAEDIGMHESTVSRVVNAKYMHTPRGLFEMRFFFHSGLSAAGGESVSSLTVKERIRKLVAEENPDKPLSDQAIANELRKEGLKIARRTVAKYREELRIPPSTERRRRGRR
;
A
#
# COMPACT_ATOMS: atom_id res chain seq x y z
N LYS A 1 -2.61 1.77 -45.51
CA LYS A 1 -3.55 1.01 -44.65
C LYS A 1 -3.25 1.15 -43.14
N ALA A 2 -1.99 1.07 -42.67
CA ALA A 2 -1.68 1.30 -41.24
C ALA A 2 -2.16 2.65 -40.67
N ALA A 3 -1.97 3.76 -41.40
CA ALA A 3 -2.49 5.07 -41.01
C ALA A 3 -4.03 5.12 -40.95
N VAL A 4 -4.72 4.40 -41.85
CA VAL A 4 -6.19 4.28 -41.88
C VAL A 4 -6.68 3.47 -40.67
N ALA A 5 -5.99 2.36 -40.35
CA ALA A 5 -6.27 1.57 -39.17
C ALA A 5 -6.20 2.40 -37.87
N ILE A 6 -5.17 3.24 -37.73
CA ILE A 6 -5.03 4.13 -36.56
C ILE A 6 -6.06 5.27 -36.57
N ARG A 7 -6.33 5.90 -37.72
CA ARG A 7 -7.20 7.07 -37.80
C ARG A 7 -8.67 6.72 -37.63
N ASP A 8 -9.11 5.64 -38.29
CA ASP A 8 -10.54 5.35 -38.49
C ASP A 8 -11.00 4.11 -37.70
N HIS A 9 -10.07 3.28 -37.20
CA HIS A 9 -10.36 2.00 -36.53
C HIS A 9 -9.54 1.77 -35.24
N LEU A 10 -9.19 2.85 -34.54
CA LEU A 10 -8.39 2.78 -33.31
C LEU A 10 -9.06 1.92 -32.22
N ASP A 11 -10.38 1.99 -32.12
CA ASP A 11 -11.18 1.22 -31.17
C ASP A 11 -11.12 -0.30 -31.45
N LEU A 12 -11.05 -0.69 -32.72
CA LEU A 12 -10.85 -2.10 -33.12
C LEU A 12 -9.42 -2.56 -32.78
N LEU A 13 -8.42 -1.69 -32.95
CA LEU A 13 -7.03 -1.96 -32.55
C LEU A 13 -6.89 -2.12 -31.02
N GLU A 14 -7.51 -1.23 -30.23
CA GLU A 14 -7.52 -1.27 -28.77
C GLU A 14 -8.23 -2.53 -28.23
N ARG A 15 -9.32 -2.94 -28.88
CA ARG A 15 -10.09 -4.14 -28.51
C ARG A 15 -9.59 -5.43 -29.17
N HIS A 16 -8.48 -5.33 -29.90
CA HIS A 16 -7.82 -6.41 -30.63
C HIS A 16 -8.78 -7.22 -31.52
N ARG A 17 -9.68 -6.54 -32.23
CA ARG A 17 -10.67 -7.17 -33.12
C ARG A 17 -10.10 -7.33 -34.53
N ASP A 18 -9.13 -8.23 -34.66
CA ASP A 18 -8.37 -8.44 -35.90
C ASP A 18 -9.25 -8.84 -37.09
N ASP A 19 -10.28 -9.68 -36.87
CA ASP A 19 -11.20 -10.10 -37.94
C ASP A 19 -12.04 -8.93 -38.47
N GLU A 20 -12.63 -8.13 -37.57
CA GLU A 20 -13.40 -6.93 -37.94
C GLU A 20 -12.50 -5.87 -38.59
N LEU A 21 -11.24 -5.77 -38.15
CA LEU A 21 -10.24 -4.86 -38.73
C LEU A 21 -9.80 -5.32 -40.12
N ARG A 22 -9.69 -6.64 -40.33
CA ARG A 22 -9.39 -7.24 -41.64
C ARG A 22 -10.47 -6.90 -42.65
N ASP A 23 -11.73 -7.10 -42.25
CA ASP A 23 -12.90 -6.85 -43.10
C ASP A 23 -13.06 -5.34 -43.38
N ALA A 24 -12.81 -4.49 -42.38
CA ALA A 24 -12.88 -3.04 -42.53
C ALA A 24 -11.77 -2.44 -43.41
N LEU A 25 -10.58 -3.05 -43.43
CA LEU A 25 -9.43 -2.59 -44.22
C LEU A 25 -9.32 -3.28 -45.59
N ASP A 26 -10.16 -4.28 -45.86
CA ASP A 26 -10.14 -5.13 -47.05
C ASP A 26 -8.71 -5.64 -47.34
N VAL A 27 -8.16 -6.38 -46.37
CA VAL A 27 -6.79 -6.91 -46.38
C VAL A 27 -6.79 -8.41 -46.18
N ASP A 28 -5.77 -9.11 -46.72
CA ASP A 28 -5.52 -10.50 -46.35
C ASP A 28 -4.84 -10.61 -44.97
N GLU A 29 -4.79 -11.82 -44.42
CA GLU A 29 -4.19 -12.08 -43.10
C GLU A 29 -2.69 -11.71 -43.05
N THR A 30 -1.97 -11.89 -44.16
CA THR A 30 -0.53 -11.60 -44.24
C THR A 30 -0.26 -10.09 -44.28
N GLU A 31 -1.14 -9.34 -44.92
CA GLU A 31 -1.11 -7.88 -44.98
C GLU A 31 -1.54 -7.28 -43.64
N LEU A 32 -2.54 -7.85 -42.96
CA LEU A 32 -2.93 -7.45 -41.61
C LEU A 32 -1.78 -7.60 -40.61
N VAL A 33 -1.07 -8.73 -40.64
CA VAL A 33 0.10 -8.96 -39.76
C VAL A 33 1.17 -7.89 -39.99
N ARG A 34 1.48 -7.56 -41.25
CA ARG A 34 2.45 -6.50 -41.59
C ARG A 34 1.99 -5.12 -41.11
N ILE A 35 0.69 -4.82 -41.22
CA ILE A 35 0.13 -3.56 -40.71
C ILE A 35 0.28 -3.48 -39.18
N LEU A 36 -0.10 -4.54 -38.46
CA LEU A 36 0.01 -4.60 -37.00
C LEU A 36 1.46 -4.52 -36.54
N GLU A 37 2.39 -5.12 -37.26
CA GLU A 37 3.82 -5.04 -36.98
C GLU A 37 4.34 -3.60 -37.06
N VAL A 38 3.99 -2.85 -38.10
CA VAL A 38 4.35 -1.43 -38.23
C VAL A 38 3.79 -0.61 -37.07
N ILE A 39 2.53 -0.84 -36.70
CA ILE A 39 1.88 -0.12 -35.59
C ILE A 39 2.57 -0.43 -34.26
N ARG A 40 2.96 -1.69 -34.01
CA ARG A 40 3.67 -2.10 -32.80
C ARG A 40 5.05 -1.47 -32.63
N HIS A 41 5.70 -1.07 -33.74
CA HIS A 41 6.97 -0.37 -33.70
C HIS A 41 6.83 1.12 -33.33
N LEU A 42 5.61 1.66 -33.33
CA LEU A 42 5.36 3.04 -32.91
C LEU A 42 5.34 3.13 -31.38
N ASP A 43 5.99 4.17 -30.86
CA ASP A 43 5.95 4.49 -29.43
C ASP A 43 4.62 5.24 -29.15
N PRO A 44 3.70 4.67 -28.33
CA PRO A 44 2.43 5.35 -28.01
C PRO A 44 2.64 6.54 -27.06
N ARG A 45 3.81 6.68 -26.44
CA ARG A 45 4.13 7.72 -25.44
C ARG A 45 5.54 8.28 -25.65
N PRO A 46 5.84 8.88 -26.81
CA PRO A 46 7.18 9.40 -27.11
C PRO A 46 7.63 10.49 -26.12
N GLY A 47 6.66 11.21 -25.52
CA GLY A 47 6.88 12.25 -24.51
C GLY A 47 7.28 11.73 -23.11
N GLU A 48 7.09 10.45 -22.80
CA GLU A 48 7.38 9.89 -21.46
C GLU A 48 8.88 9.98 -21.13
N LYS A 49 9.74 9.86 -22.15
CA LYS A 49 11.20 10.00 -22.05
C LYS A 49 11.65 11.40 -21.66
N TYR A 50 10.81 12.41 -21.88
CA TYR A 50 11.07 13.81 -21.55
C TYR A 50 10.33 14.26 -20.28
N ASN A 51 9.49 13.40 -19.71
CA ASN A 51 8.79 13.65 -18.47
C ASN A 51 9.60 13.05 -17.31
N SER A 52 10.69 13.73 -16.93
CA SER A 52 11.48 13.37 -15.75
C SER A 52 10.71 13.77 -14.48
N LYS A 53 9.67 13.02 -14.14
CA LYS A 53 9.17 13.04 -12.76
C LYS A 53 10.21 12.35 -11.91
N GLU A 54 10.89 13.12 -11.06
CA GLU A 54 11.75 12.53 -10.04
C GLU A 54 10.93 11.53 -9.22
N PRO A 55 11.39 10.28 -9.06
CA PRO A 55 10.69 9.32 -8.24
C PRO A 55 10.58 9.86 -6.82
N THR A 56 9.35 10.00 -6.32
CA THR A 56 9.12 10.40 -4.93
C THR A 56 9.39 9.19 -4.04
N TYR A 57 10.53 9.20 -3.35
CA TYR A 57 10.84 8.18 -2.37
C TYR A 57 10.02 8.41 -1.09
N ILE A 58 9.41 7.33 -0.60
CA ILE A 58 8.71 7.35 0.68
C ILE A 58 9.72 7.02 1.77
N THR A 59 10.02 7.99 2.62
CA THR A 59 10.83 7.77 3.82
C THR A 59 9.98 7.04 4.88
N PRO A 60 10.42 5.88 5.38
CA PRO A 60 9.69 5.16 6.42
C PRO A 60 9.72 5.92 7.75
N ASP A 61 8.65 5.83 8.53
CA ASP A 61 8.58 6.38 9.89
C ASP A 61 9.20 5.42 10.92
N VAL A 62 9.18 4.11 10.62
CA VAL A 62 9.76 3.07 11.49
C VAL A 62 10.47 2.00 10.67
N TYR A 63 11.54 1.44 11.24
CA TYR A 63 12.24 0.28 10.72
C TYR A 63 11.98 -0.94 11.61
N VAL A 64 11.69 -2.08 10.99
CA VAL A 64 11.57 -3.37 11.65
C VAL A 64 12.75 -4.21 11.23
N ILE A 65 13.64 -4.50 12.18
CA ILE A 65 14.83 -5.31 11.95
C ILE A 65 14.71 -6.65 12.66
N LYS A 66 15.18 -7.71 12.01
CA LYS A 66 15.26 -9.03 12.63
C LYS A 66 16.53 -9.10 13.48
N ASP A 67 16.38 -9.51 14.72
CA ASP A 67 17.45 -9.67 15.70
C ASP A 67 17.40 -11.07 16.32
N GLY A 68 18.19 -11.98 15.77
CA GLY A 68 18.07 -13.41 16.08
C GLY A 68 16.69 -13.92 15.69
N ASP A 69 15.94 -14.42 16.66
CA ASP A 69 14.58 -14.93 16.46
C ASP A 69 13.50 -13.86 16.62
N ASP A 70 13.80 -12.71 17.24
CA ASP A 70 12.84 -11.64 17.48
C ASP A 70 12.97 -10.47 16.50
N TYR A 71 11.98 -9.58 16.54
CA TYR A 71 11.93 -8.38 15.72
C TYR A 71 12.02 -7.13 16.61
N ARG A 72 12.94 -6.23 16.28
CA ARG A 72 13.09 -4.93 16.94
C ARG A 72 12.54 -3.82 16.05
N VAL A 73 11.79 -2.91 16.66
CA VAL A 73 11.28 -1.70 16.01
C VAL A 73 12.21 -0.54 16.35
N LEU A 74 12.60 0.23 15.35
CA LEU A 74 13.37 1.47 15.49
C LEU A 74 12.57 2.61 14.87
N LEU A 75 12.49 3.75 15.57
CA LEU A 75 11.91 4.96 14.99
C LEU A 75 12.90 5.55 13.99
N ASN A 76 12.39 6.03 12.85
CA ASN A 76 13.19 6.85 11.98
C ASN A 76 13.20 8.29 12.51
N GLU A 77 14.36 8.72 13.00
CA GLU A 77 14.58 10.10 13.44
C GLU A 77 15.10 11.01 12.31
N ASP A 78 15.38 10.46 11.13
CA ASP A 78 15.91 11.23 10.01
C ASP A 78 14.90 12.28 9.56
N GLY A 79 15.36 13.54 9.52
CA GLY A 79 14.55 14.69 9.12
C GLY A 79 13.70 15.30 10.24
N LEU A 80 13.72 14.76 11.47
CA LEU A 80 13.04 15.38 12.61
C LEU A 80 13.92 16.46 13.25
N PRO A 81 13.47 17.73 13.33
CA PRO A 81 14.24 18.77 13.98
C PRO A 81 14.28 18.53 15.50
N ARG A 82 15.47 18.62 16.10
CA ARG A 82 15.62 18.63 17.56
C ARG A 82 15.10 19.94 18.12
N LEU A 83 13.83 19.95 18.54
CA LEU A 83 13.21 21.14 19.10
C LEU A 83 13.73 21.43 20.50
N ARG A 84 14.08 22.68 20.75
CA ARG A 84 14.50 23.19 22.06
C ARG A 84 13.81 24.51 22.33
N VAL A 85 13.53 24.78 23.60
CA VAL A 85 13.03 26.09 24.02
C VAL A 85 14.17 27.10 23.89
N SER A 86 13.88 28.28 23.33
CA SER A 86 14.88 29.34 23.17
C SER A 86 15.44 29.78 24.54
N PRO A 87 16.77 29.76 24.73
CA PRO A 87 17.40 30.14 26.00
C PRO A 87 17.12 31.58 26.44
N ALA A 88 16.81 32.48 25.50
CA ALA A 88 16.52 33.88 25.80
C ALA A 88 15.27 34.03 26.69
N TYR A 89 14.19 33.32 26.35
CA TYR A 89 12.96 33.33 27.15
C TYR A 89 13.13 32.64 28.50
N VAL A 90 13.97 31.60 28.57
CA VAL A 90 14.28 30.92 29.83
C VAL A 90 15.02 31.88 30.77
N ARG A 91 16.06 32.57 30.28
CA ARG A 91 16.81 33.57 31.06
C ARG A 91 15.94 34.75 31.50
N MET A 92 15.02 35.21 30.65
CA MET A 92 14.07 36.27 30.99
C MET A 92 13.15 35.84 32.16
N LEU A 93 12.67 34.59 32.15
CA LEU A 93 11.90 34.05 33.27
C LEU A 93 12.73 33.87 34.55
N GLU A 94 14.00 33.48 34.43
CA GLU A 94 14.94 33.37 35.56
C GLU A 94 15.24 34.73 36.20
N ARG A 95 15.49 35.77 35.39
CA ARG A 95 15.69 37.15 35.86
C ARG A 95 14.43 37.69 36.54
N ALA A 96 13.27 37.44 35.94
CA ALA A 96 12.01 37.81 36.56
C ALA A 96 11.77 37.05 37.89
N ALA A 97 12.22 35.81 38.02
CA ALA A 97 12.16 35.05 39.28
C ALA A 97 13.10 35.62 40.36
N ARG A 98 14.22 36.23 39.96
CA ARG A 98 15.18 36.93 40.85
C ARG A 98 14.77 38.37 41.18
N GLY A 99 13.66 38.86 40.63
CA GLY A 99 13.19 40.23 40.84
C GLY A 99 13.93 41.29 40.00
N GLU A 100 14.76 40.87 39.04
CA GLU A 100 15.58 41.75 38.19
C GLU A 100 14.81 42.32 36.98
N GLU A 101 13.57 41.88 36.75
CA GLU A 101 12.76 42.26 35.59
C GLU A 101 11.41 42.85 36.03
N SER A 102 11.20 44.13 35.72
CA SER A 102 10.06 44.93 36.22
C SER A 102 8.83 44.90 35.32
N ASP A 103 8.98 44.54 34.04
CA ASP A 103 7.86 44.49 33.09
C ASP A 103 7.06 43.19 33.25
N ARG A 104 5.93 43.30 33.96
CA ARG A 104 5.00 42.19 34.20
C ARG A 104 4.41 41.62 32.91
N SER A 105 4.13 42.47 31.92
CA SER A 105 3.55 42.07 30.63
C SER A 105 4.54 41.22 29.84
N ALA A 106 5.79 41.66 29.77
CA ALA A 106 6.86 40.93 29.10
C ALA A 106 7.10 39.54 29.75
N ARG A 107 7.07 39.47 31.10
CA ARG A 107 7.19 38.21 31.85
C ARG A 107 6.06 37.23 31.56
N GLU A 108 4.81 37.69 31.57
CA GLU A 108 3.64 36.84 31.28
C GLU A 108 3.71 36.29 29.85
N PHE A 109 4.04 37.14 28.88
CA PHE A 109 4.24 36.71 27.50
C PHE A 109 5.32 35.63 27.36
N ALA A 110 6.49 35.84 27.97
CA ALA A 110 7.58 34.86 27.96
C ALA A 110 7.15 33.52 28.56
N ARG A 111 6.40 33.56 29.67
CA ARG A 111 5.89 32.36 30.35
C ARG A 111 4.94 31.57 29.45
N ASP A 112 4.03 32.25 28.77
CA ASP A 112 3.04 31.61 27.90
C ASP A 112 3.68 31.02 26.64
N LYS A 113 4.68 31.70 26.06
CA LYS A 113 5.45 31.16 24.93
C LYS A 113 6.26 29.94 25.31
N VAL A 114 6.94 29.95 26.46
CA VAL A 114 7.68 28.80 26.97
C VAL A 114 6.75 27.62 27.26
N ARG A 115 5.62 27.86 27.93
CA ARG A 115 4.61 26.82 28.19
C ARG A 115 4.06 26.22 26.89
N SER A 116 3.78 27.06 25.90
CA SER A 116 3.27 26.62 24.60
C SER A 116 4.30 25.79 23.84
N ALA A 117 5.58 26.21 23.84
CA ALA A 117 6.67 25.45 23.25
C ALA A 117 6.86 24.09 23.94
N MET A 118 6.85 24.04 25.28
CA MET A 118 6.94 22.77 26.02
C MET A 118 5.76 21.83 25.73
N ARG A 119 4.55 22.35 25.58
CA ARG A 119 3.39 21.54 25.16
C ARG A 119 3.60 20.94 23.78
N LEU A 120 4.05 21.74 22.81
CA LEU A 120 4.33 21.25 21.47
C LEU A 120 5.38 20.14 21.45
N ILE A 121 6.50 20.34 22.17
CA ILE A 121 7.58 19.34 22.27
C ILE A 121 7.03 18.03 22.85
N ARG A 122 6.33 18.10 23.98
CA ARG A 122 5.72 16.92 24.60
C ARG A 122 4.72 16.20 23.67
N SER A 123 3.87 16.95 22.98
CA SER A 123 2.89 16.33 22.05
C SER A 123 3.58 15.64 20.86
N LEU A 124 4.74 16.12 20.42
CA LEU A 124 5.55 15.46 19.38
C LEU A 124 6.19 14.17 19.91
N GLU A 125 6.78 14.20 21.11
CA GLU A 125 7.34 13.02 21.78
C GLU A 125 6.25 11.96 22.04
N GLU A 126 5.06 12.37 22.49
CA GLU A 126 3.91 11.48 22.67
C GLU A 126 3.46 10.84 21.36
N ARG A 127 3.45 11.61 20.25
CA ARG A 127 3.14 11.08 18.93
C ARG A 127 4.15 10.03 18.49
N GLN A 128 5.45 10.29 18.65
CA GLN A 128 6.51 9.34 18.32
C GLN A 128 6.40 8.06 19.16
N ARG A 129 6.18 8.22 20.46
CA ARG A 129 5.96 7.08 21.37
C ARG A 129 4.73 6.27 20.96
N THR A 130 3.67 6.93 20.49
CA THR A 130 2.46 6.25 20.02
C THR A 130 2.73 5.48 18.73
N ILE A 131 3.41 6.08 17.75
CA ILE A 131 3.81 5.40 16.50
C ILE A 131 4.65 4.16 16.82
N TYR A 132 5.63 4.28 17.73
CA TYR A 132 6.46 3.18 18.18
C TYR A 132 5.63 2.03 18.78
N LYS A 133 4.72 2.34 19.72
CA LYS A 133 3.84 1.34 20.34
C LYS A 133 2.95 0.64 19.32
N VAL A 134 2.35 1.39 18.40
CA VAL A 134 1.52 0.83 17.32
C VAL A 134 2.35 -0.08 16.42
N ALA A 135 3.56 0.33 16.04
CA ALA A 135 4.47 -0.49 15.24
C ALA A 135 4.85 -1.79 15.94
N GLN A 136 5.21 -1.74 17.23
CA GLN A 136 5.51 -2.92 18.03
C GLN A 136 4.32 -3.88 18.12
N SER A 137 3.12 -3.35 18.34
CA SER A 137 1.90 -4.15 18.39
C SER A 137 1.62 -4.84 17.05
N ILE A 138 1.75 -4.12 15.93
CA ILE A 138 1.60 -4.71 14.59
C ILE A 138 2.63 -5.83 14.38
N VAL A 139 3.90 -5.61 14.71
CA VAL A 139 4.97 -6.63 14.58
C VAL A 139 4.66 -7.86 15.43
N LYS A 140 4.14 -7.68 16.65
CA LYS A 140 3.72 -8.77 17.54
C LYS A 140 2.61 -9.62 16.92
N PHE A 141 1.56 -9.01 16.37
CA PHE A 141 0.46 -9.74 15.74
C PHE A 141 0.84 -10.35 14.38
N GLN A 142 1.78 -9.73 13.65
CA GLN A 142 2.14 -10.07 12.28
C GLN A 142 3.49 -10.77 12.16
N ARG A 143 3.95 -11.48 13.21
CA ARG A 143 5.22 -12.21 13.19
C ARG A 143 5.31 -13.20 12.03
N GLU A 144 4.23 -13.96 11.78
CA GLU A 144 4.18 -14.92 10.67
C GLU A 144 4.29 -14.26 9.29
N PHE A 145 3.71 -13.07 9.11
CA PHE A 145 3.88 -12.29 7.89
C PHE A 145 5.34 -11.88 7.68
N LEU A 146 6.03 -11.45 8.74
CA LEU A 146 7.44 -11.05 8.63
C LEU A 146 8.33 -12.25 8.26
N GLU A 147 7.98 -13.44 8.73
CA GLU A 147 8.71 -14.68 8.50
C GLU A 147 8.40 -15.37 7.17
N ARG A 148 7.14 -15.37 6.73
CA ARG A 148 6.66 -16.15 5.55
C ARG A 148 6.10 -15.28 4.42
N GLY A 149 5.76 -14.02 4.71
CA GLY A 149 5.26 -13.04 3.74
C GLY A 149 3.72 -12.92 3.76
N ILE A 150 3.17 -12.32 2.70
CA ILE A 150 1.73 -12.01 2.56
C ILE A 150 0.84 -13.23 2.76
N GLU A 151 1.32 -14.44 2.44
CA GLU A 151 0.53 -15.67 2.57
C GLU A 151 0.16 -15.98 4.02
N ALA A 152 1.03 -15.64 4.97
CA ALA A 152 0.82 -15.88 6.40
C ALA A 152 0.38 -14.61 7.16
N ILE A 153 -0.22 -13.65 6.46
CA ILE A 153 -0.73 -12.44 7.10
C ILE A 153 -1.99 -12.76 7.93
N ARG A 154 -1.97 -12.40 9.21
CA ARG A 154 -3.09 -12.67 10.11
C ARG A 154 -4.08 -11.52 10.06
N PRO A 155 -5.40 -11.79 10.06
CA PRO A 155 -6.40 -10.75 10.26
C PRO A 155 -6.12 -9.93 11.51
N LEU A 156 -6.13 -8.61 11.37
CA LEU A 156 -5.88 -7.68 12.46
C LEU A 156 -6.82 -6.49 12.30
N VAL A 157 -7.60 -6.18 13.35
CA VAL A 157 -8.45 -4.99 13.38
C VAL A 157 -7.84 -3.91 14.26
N LEU A 158 -8.23 -2.66 14.03
CA LEU A 158 -7.70 -1.51 14.78
C LEU A 158 -7.96 -1.65 16.29
N ARG A 159 -9.08 -2.28 16.66
CA ARG A 159 -9.44 -2.55 18.07
C ARG A 159 -8.40 -3.42 18.77
N ASP A 160 -7.88 -4.46 18.13
CA ASP A 160 -6.93 -5.39 18.75
C ASP A 160 -5.63 -4.67 19.14
N VAL A 161 -5.13 -3.82 18.25
CA VAL A 161 -3.95 -2.98 18.51
C VAL A 161 -4.26 -1.92 19.56
N ALA A 162 -5.45 -1.31 19.53
CA ALA A 162 -5.87 -0.31 20.50
C ALA A 162 -5.93 -0.88 21.92
N GLU A 163 -6.49 -2.08 22.09
CA GLU A 163 -6.54 -2.82 23.36
C GLU A 163 -5.14 -3.19 23.84
N ASP A 164 -4.27 -3.71 22.96
CA ASP A 164 -2.90 -4.12 23.29
C ASP A 164 -2.04 -2.94 23.81
N ILE A 165 -2.20 -1.74 23.24
CA ILE A 165 -1.43 -0.56 23.64
C ILE A 165 -2.14 0.34 24.66
N GLY A 166 -3.36 -0.01 25.06
CA GLY A 166 -4.18 0.75 26.02
C GLY A 166 -4.62 2.12 25.49
N MET A 167 -5.00 2.22 24.21
CA MET A 167 -5.45 3.46 23.57
C MET A 167 -6.84 3.29 22.93
N HIS A 168 -7.45 4.41 22.53
CA HIS A 168 -8.71 4.37 21.81
C HIS A 168 -8.49 4.04 20.33
N GLU A 169 -9.40 3.29 19.71
CA GLU A 169 -9.32 2.88 18.30
C GLU A 169 -9.13 4.07 17.33
N SER A 170 -9.82 5.18 17.61
CA SER A 170 -9.69 6.42 16.83
C SER A 170 -8.28 7.02 16.87
N THR A 171 -7.52 6.79 17.94
CA THR A 171 -6.13 7.23 18.06
C THR A 171 -5.24 6.37 17.17
N VAL A 172 -5.40 5.05 17.21
CA VAL A 172 -4.68 4.12 16.32
C VAL A 172 -4.98 4.42 14.86
N SER A 173 -6.26 4.59 14.50
CA SER A 173 -6.70 4.93 13.14
C SER A 173 -6.03 6.20 12.61
N ARG A 174 -5.92 7.26 13.44
CA ARG A 174 -5.23 8.50 13.07
C ARG A 174 -3.73 8.31 12.91
N VAL A 175 -3.13 7.46 13.75
CA VAL A 175 -1.69 7.22 13.76
C VAL A 175 -1.26 6.40 12.54
N VAL A 176 -2.00 5.38 12.13
CA VAL A 176 -1.57 4.46 11.05
C VAL A 176 -1.72 5.03 9.65
N ASN A 177 -2.54 6.06 9.46
CA ASN A 177 -2.80 6.66 8.14
C ASN A 177 -1.57 7.46 7.67
N ALA A 178 -1.13 7.21 6.43
CA ALA A 178 0.05 7.86 5.84
C ALA A 178 1.29 7.75 6.74
N LYS A 179 1.45 6.60 7.41
CA LYS A 179 2.67 6.20 8.10
C LYS A 179 3.18 4.90 7.50
N TYR A 180 4.49 4.83 7.33
CA TYR A 180 5.12 3.71 6.65
C TYR A 180 6.11 3.01 7.56
N MET A 181 6.13 1.67 7.48
CA MET A 181 7.13 0.84 8.12
C MET A 181 7.98 0.14 7.07
N HIS A 182 9.29 0.20 7.25
CA HIS A 182 10.22 -0.60 6.48
C HIS A 182 10.46 -1.92 7.21
N THR A 183 10.08 -3.03 6.58
CA THR A 183 10.22 -4.39 7.11
C THR A 183 11.24 -5.17 6.31
N PRO A 184 11.69 -6.36 6.77
CA PRO A 184 12.54 -7.24 5.96
C PRO A 184 11.87 -7.71 4.66
N ARG A 185 10.54 -7.56 4.56
CA ARG A 185 9.75 -7.88 3.37
C ARG A 185 9.51 -6.69 2.44
N GLY A 186 10.02 -5.50 2.79
CA GLY A 186 9.85 -4.26 2.06
C GLY A 186 9.12 -3.16 2.84
N LEU A 187 8.80 -2.07 2.13
CA LEU A 187 8.12 -0.90 2.67
C LEU A 187 6.60 -1.07 2.60
N PHE A 188 5.92 -0.94 3.73
CA PHE A 188 4.46 -1.05 3.83
C PHE A 188 3.87 0.15 4.56
N GLU A 189 2.74 0.66 4.10
CA GLU A 189 1.92 1.56 4.92
C GLU A 189 1.44 0.78 6.15
N MET A 190 1.45 1.37 7.35
CA MET A 190 0.96 0.70 8.56
C MET A 190 -0.50 0.26 8.40
N ARG A 191 -1.30 1.03 7.66
CA ARG A 191 -2.69 0.70 7.31
C ARG A 191 -2.85 -0.64 6.59
N PHE A 192 -1.83 -1.09 5.84
CA PHE A 192 -1.84 -2.35 5.09
C PHE A 192 -2.15 -3.58 5.97
N PHE A 193 -1.68 -3.57 7.21
CA PHE A 193 -1.84 -4.69 8.14
C PHE A 193 -3.25 -4.81 8.71
N PHE A 194 -4.10 -3.82 8.50
CA PHE A 194 -5.46 -3.80 9.04
C PHE A 194 -6.45 -4.25 7.98
N HIS A 195 -6.89 -5.49 8.09
CA HIS A 195 -7.84 -6.08 7.14
C HIS A 195 -8.76 -7.07 7.84
N SER A 196 -9.99 -7.15 7.34
CA SER A 196 -10.96 -8.12 7.83
C SER A 196 -10.53 -9.54 7.50
N GLY A 197 -10.72 -10.43 8.47
CA GLY A 197 -10.62 -11.87 8.28
C GLY A 197 -11.91 -12.42 7.68
N LEU A 198 -11.76 -13.47 6.88
CA LEU A 198 -12.83 -14.35 6.44
C LEU A 198 -12.75 -15.64 7.25
N SER A 199 -13.89 -16.19 7.67
CA SER A 199 -13.92 -17.47 8.39
C SER A 199 -13.49 -18.61 7.45
N ALA A 200 -12.37 -19.26 7.74
CA ALA A 200 -11.99 -20.50 7.05
C ALA A 200 -12.58 -21.73 7.77
N ALA A 201 -12.62 -22.86 7.06
CA ALA A 201 -13.27 -24.08 7.54
C ALA A 201 -12.59 -24.72 8.77
N GLY A 202 -11.34 -24.34 9.05
CA GLY A 202 -10.52 -24.88 10.15
C GLY A 202 -10.50 -24.04 11.43
N GLY A 203 -11.35 -23.01 11.55
CA GLY A 203 -11.40 -22.15 12.74
C GLY A 203 -10.42 -20.99 12.74
N GLU A 204 -9.34 -21.04 11.94
CA GLU A 204 -8.48 -19.89 11.70
C GLU A 204 -9.14 -18.89 10.74
N SER A 205 -9.02 -17.60 11.05
CA SER A 205 -9.50 -16.53 10.17
C SER A 205 -8.42 -16.24 9.11
N VAL A 206 -8.80 -16.25 7.83
CA VAL A 206 -7.87 -15.99 6.72
C VAL A 206 -8.05 -14.58 6.20
N SER A 207 -6.95 -13.88 5.93
CA SER A 207 -6.99 -12.53 5.39
C SER A 207 -7.51 -12.50 3.95
N SER A 208 -8.30 -11.48 3.64
CA SER A 208 -8.68 -11.17 2.25
C SER A 208 -7.46 -10.91 1.34
N LEU A 209 -6.32 -10.45 1.89
CA LEU A 209 -5.06 -10.29 1.14
C LEU A 209 -4.46 -11.64 0.74
N THR A 210 -4.44 -12.61 1.65
CA THR A 210 -3.99 -13.98 1.35
C THR A 210 -4.79 -14.59 0.21
N VAL A 211 -6.12 -14.43 0.25
CA VAL A 211 -7.01 -14.92 -0.82
C VAL A 211 -6.70 -14.24 -2.15
N LYS A 212 -6.53 -12.92 -2.16
CA LYS A 212 -6.17 -12.15 -3.36
C LYS A 212 -4.84 -12.59 -3.95
N GLU A 213 -3.82 -12.77 -3.10
CA GLU A 213 -2.51 -13.24 -3.53
C GLU A 213 -2.59 -14.65 -4.10
N ARG A 214 -3.37 -15.54 -3.48
CA ARG A 214 -3.57 -16.89 -4.00
C ARG A 214 -4.31 -16.91 -5.34
N ILE A 215 -5.33 -16.06 -5.51
CA ILE A 215 -5.99 -15.86 -6.82
C ILE A 215 -4.97 -15.40 -7.87
N ARG A 216 -4.10 -14.44 -7.52
CA ARG A 216 -3.04 -13.96 -8.42
C ARG A 216 -2.10 -15.09 -8.83
N LYS A 217 -1.64 -15.91 -7.88
CA LYS A 217 -0.77 -17.07 -8.16
C LYS A 217 -1.45 -18.11 -9.04
N LEU A 218 -2.69 -18.50 -8.72
CA LEU A 218 -3.46 -19.45 -9.51
C LEU A 218 -3.67 -18.99 -10.96
N VAL A 219 -3.88 -17.68 -11.16
CA VAL A 219 -4.00 -17.10 -12.51
C VAL A 219 -2.64 -17.00 -13.21
N ALA A 220 -1.56 -16.73 -12.47
CA ALA A 220 -0.20 -16.67 -13.05
C ALA A 220 0.31 -18.06 -13.48
N GLU A 221 -0.09 -19.11 -12.77
CA GLU A 221 0.26 -20.51 -13.05
C GLU A 221 -0.76 -21.20 -13.97
N GLU A 222 -1.78 -20.49 -14.47
CA GLU A 222 -2.84 -21.10 -15.28
C GLU A 222 -2.36 -21.45 -16.69
N ASN A 223 -2.98 -22.47 -17.29
CA ASN A 223 -2.76 -22.77 -18.69
C ASN A 223 -3.43 -21.66 -19.57
N PRO A 224 -2.68 -20.94 -20.42
CA PRO A 224 -3.22 -19.88 -21.27
C PRO A 224 -4.32 -20.33 -22.25
N ASP A 225 -4.29 -21.59 -22.70
CA ASP A 225 -5.30 -22.16 -23.58
C ASP A 225 -6.62 -22.49 -22.87
N LYS A 226 -6.51 -22.77 -21.56
CA LYS A 226 -7.64 -23.16 -20.72
C LYS A 226 -7.60 -22.40 -19.39
N PRO A 227 -7.80 -21.06 -19.41
CA PRO A 227 -7.76 -20.25 -18.20
C PRO A 227 -8.86 -20.65 -17.23
N LEU A 228 -8.56 -20.51 -15.94
CA LEU A 228 -9.44 -20.91 -14.86
C LEU A 228 -10.63 -19.95 -14.77
N SER A 229 -11.85 -20.51 -14.77
CA SER A 229 -13.06 -19.73 -14.49
C SER A 229 -13.10 -19.32 -13.02
N ASP A 230 -13.85 -18.27 -12.66
CA ASP A 230 -14.02 -17.87 -11.26
C ASP A 230 -14.56 -19.01 -10.38
N GLN A 231 -15.35 -19.93 -10.97
CA GLN A 231 -15.83 -21.13 -10.29
C GLN A 231 -14.73 -22.17 -10.07
N ALA A 232 -13.83 -22.35 -11.04
CA ALA A 232 -12.68 -23.24 -10.92
C ALA A 232 -11.69 -22.72 -9.87
N ILE A 233 -11.40 -21.42 -9.87
CA ILE A 233 -10.57 -20.76 -8.85
C ILE A 233 -11.18 -20.95 -7.45
N ALA A 234 -12.49 -20.75 -7.30
CA ALA A 234 -13.17 -20.99 -6.02
C ALA A 234 -13.08 -22.46 -5.55
N ASN A 235 -13.11 -23.41 -6.49
CA ASN A 235 -12.97 -24.83 -6.16
C ASN A 235 -11.54 -25.19 -5.75
N GLU A 236 -10.52 -24.63 -6.40
CA GLU A 236 -9.12 -24.86 -6.05
C GLU A 236 -8.80 -24.32 -4.65
N LEU A 237 -9.23 -23.08 -4.38
CA LEU A 237 -9.12 -22.47 -3.06
C LEU A 237 -9.86 -23.29 -1.99
N ARG A 238 -10.99 -23.90 -2.32
CA ARG A 238 -11.71 -24.79 -1.40
C ARG A 238 -10.90 -26.06 -1.05
N LYS A 239 -10.15 -26.63 -2.00
CA LYS A 239 -9.27 -27.78 -1.72
C LYS A 239 -8.15 -27.42 -0.76
N GLU A 240 -7.69 -26.17 -0.81
CA GLU A 240 -6.71 -25.58 0.11
C GLU A 240 -7.33 -25.16 1.47
N GLY A 241 -8.62 -25.46 1.71
CA GLY A 241 -9.32 -25.13 2.95
C GLY A 241 -9.94 -23.72 2.98
N LEU A 242 -9.78 -22.94 1.91
CA LEU A 242 -10.32 -21.58 1.76
C LEU A 242 -11.73 -21.62 1.15
N LYS A 243 -12.76 -21.64 2.01
CA LYS A 243 -14.16 -21.62 1.57
C LYS A 243 -14.60 -20.21 1.15
N ILE A 244 -14.55 -19.95 -0.15
CA ILE A 244 -15.02 -18.68 -0.72
C ILE A 244 -16.06 -18.88 -1.83
N ALA A 245 -16.96 -17.90 -1.97
CA ALA A 245 -17.99 -17.92 -3.01
C ALA A 245 -17.44 -17.39 -4.34
N ARG A 246 -17.99 -17.88 -5.46
CA ARG A 246 -17.65 -17.43 -6.81
C ARG A 246 -17.73 -15.91 -6.97
N ARG A 247 -18.78 -15.27 -6.44
CA ARG A 247 -18.97 -13.81 -6.51
C ARG A 247 -17.84 -13.06 -5.80
N THR A 248 -17.33 -13.60 -4.69
CA THR A 248 -16.19 -13.04 -3.95
C THR A 248 -14.89 -13.15 -4.75
N VAL A 249 -14.67 -14.28 -5.43
CA VAL A 249 -13.53 -14.45 -6.35
C VAL A 249 -13.59 -13.42 -7.48
N ALA A 250 -14.75 -13.27 -8.13
CA ALA A 250 -14.93 -12.29 -9.20
C ALA A 250 -14.62 -10.86 -8.74
N LYS A 251 -15.16 -10.46 -7.57
CA LYS A 251 -14.88 -9.16 -6.95
C LYS A 251 -13.37 -8.96 -6.70
N TYR A 252 -12.69 -9.93 -6.10
CA TYR A 252 -11.27 -9.82 -5.82
C TYR A 252 -10.42 -9.81 -7.11
N ARG A 253 -10.82 -10.56 -8.13
CA ARG A 253 -10.19 -10.54 -9.45
C ARG A 253 -10.28 -9.14 -10.09
N GLU A 254 -11.44 -8.51 -10.01
CA GLU A 254 -11.66 -7.13 -10.50
C GLU A 254 -10.81 -6.11 -9.74
N GLU A 255 -10.75 -6.20 -8.41
CA GLU A 255 -9.86 -5.35 -7.58
C GLU A 255 -8.38 -5.54 -7.95
N LEU A 256 -7.98 -6.75 -8.34
CA LEU A 256 -6.64 -7.09 -8.83
C LEU A 256 -6.41 -6.70 -10.30
N ARG A 257 -7.41 -6.15 -10.98
CA ARG A 257 -7.39 -5.82 -12.42
C ARG A 257 -7.06 -7.01 -13.32
N ILE A 258 -7.41 -8.21 -12.88
CA ILE A 258 -7.25 -9.43 -13.68
C ILE A 258 -8.50 -9.58 -14.57
N PRO A 259 -8.39 -9.69 -15.90
CA PRO A 259 -9.57 -9.82 -16.76
C PRO A 259 -10.26 -11.18 -16.62
N PRO A 260 -11.53 -11.34 -17.05
CA PRO A 260 -12.25 -12.61 -16.98
C PRO A 260 -11.61 -13.72 -17.83
N SER A 261 -11.91 -14.98 -17.54
CA SER A 261 -11.29 -16.13 -18.22
C SER A 261 -11.51 -16.15 -19.74
N THR A 262 -12.62 -15.63 -20.24
CA THR A 262 -12.89 -15.48 -21.69
C THR A 262 -11.89 -14.56 -22.37
N GLU A 263 -11.58 -13.42 -21.75
CA GLU A 263 -10.61 -12.47 -22.28
C GLU A 263 -9.17 -13.00 -22.14
N ARG A 264 -8.86 -13.69 -21.04
CA ARG A 264 -7.53 -14.32 -20.84
C ARG A 264 -7.26 -15.41 -21.87
N ARG A 265 -8.27 -16.21 -22.23
CA ARG A 265 -8.15 -17.25 -23.27
C ARG A 265 -7.80 -16.64 -24.63
N ARG A 266 -8.39 -15.49 -24.95
CA ARG A 266 -8.12 -14.78 -26.20
C ARG A 266 -6.69 -14.25 -26.26
N ARG A 267 -6.13 -13.82 -25.11
CA ARG A 267 -4.75 -13.35 -25.01
C ARG A 267 -3.71 -14.48 -25.08
N GLY A 268 -4.01 -15.65 -24.52
CA GLY A 268 -3.09 -16.80 -24.46
C GLY A 268 -2.93 -17.61 -25.76
N ARG A 269 -3.83 -17.45 -26.74
CA ARG A 269 -3.76 -18.11 -28.06
C ARG A 269 -2.87 -17.37 -29.08
N ARG A 270 -2.21 -16.30 -28.66
CA ARG A 270 -1.19 -15.57 -29.42
C ARG A 270 0.18 -15.92 -28.87
#